data_AF-A0A7C5F538-F1
#
_entry.id   AF-A0A7C5F538-F1
#
_cell.length_a   1.000
_cell.length_b   1.000
_cell.length_c   1.000
_cell.angle_alpha   90.00
_cell.angle_beta   90.00
_cell.angle_gamma   90.00
#
_symmetry.space_group_name_H-M   'P 1'
#
loop_
_entity.id
_entity.type
_entity.pdbx_description
1 polymer ?
#
loop_
_entity_poly.entity_id
_entity_poly.type
_entity_poly.pdbx_seq_one_letter_code
_entity_poly.pdbx_strand_id
1 'polypeptide(L)'
;MAFLHPGQPVRKGLYWVAGLYGLIIRLRLWCYRKGWLRTTRLSCRVVSVGNLTVGGTGKTPIVMLLTEWLLAKGQRVAILSRGYKRTSKAPRLLVSDGSRMLVGPSEAGDEPFLMAQRCPSAIVAVGADRVALGQ
;
A
#
# COMPACT_ATOMS: atom_id res chain seq x y z
N MET A 1 10.14 25.06 -15.20
CA MET A 1 10.81 24.37 -14.06
C MET A 1 11.94 25.26 -13.53
N ALA A 2 11.60 26.28 -12.75
CA ALA A 2 12.56 27.27 -12.26
C ALA A 2 12.29 27.59 -10.78
N PHE A 3 12.44 26.60 -9.90
CA PHE A 3 12.18 26.78 -8.46
C PHE A 3 13.26 26.21 -7.54
N LEU A 4 14.49 26.00 -8.02
CA LEU A 4 15.60 25.60 -7.16
C LEU A 4 16.90 26.30 -7.57
N HIS A 5 16.99 27.61 -7.35
CA HIS A 5 18.29 28.26 -7.21
C HIS A 5 18.91 27.93 -5.83
N PRO A 6 20.20 27.59 -5.75
CA PRO A 6 20.86 27.36 -4.47
C PRO A 6 21.08 28.69 -3.74
N GLY A 7 20.40 28.90 -2.60
CA GLY A 7 20.69 30.06 -1.72
C GLY A 7 19.54 30.71 -0.94
N GLN A 8 18.41 30.05 -0.67
CA GLN A 8 17.27 30.70 0.01
C GLN A 8 16.79 30.01 1.32
N PRO A 9 16.28 30.78 2.31
CA PRO A 9 15.84 30.31 3.64
C PRO A 9 14.77 29.21 3.62
N VAL A 10 14.06 29.06 2.49
CA VAL A 10 13.08 28.00 2.24
C VAL A 10 13.69 26.60 2.39
N ARG A 11 14.98 26.41 2.04
CA ARG A 11 15.67 25.13 2.21
C ARG A 11 15.88 24.79 3.68
N LYS A 12 16.22 25.78 4.51
CA LYS A 12 16.44 25.59 5.96
C LYS A 12 15.13 25.24 6.67
N GLY A 13 14.02 25.91 6.33
CA GLY A 13 12.70 25.58 6.87
C GLY A 13 12.27 24.14 6.54
N LEU A 14 12.47 23.70 5.30
CA LEU A 14 12.20 22.31 4.90
C LEU A 14 13.05 21.29 5.66
N TYR A 15 14.33 21.59 5.92
CA TYR A 15 15.19 20.70 6.72
C TYR A 15 14.72 20.59 8.18
N TRP A 16 14.22 21.66 8.80
CA TRP A 16 13.66 21.59 10.15
C TRP A 16 12.42 20.70 10.21
N VAL A 17 11.49 20.89 9.27
CA VAL A 17 10.29 20.05 9.16
C VAL A 17 10.68 18.60 8.87
N ALA A 18 11.67 18.36 8.01
CA ALA A 18 12.18 17.02 7.73
C ALA A 18 12.85 16.38 8.96
N GLY A 19 13.58 17.17 9.76
CA GLY A 19 14.17 16.72 11.03
C GLY A 19 13.12 16.30 12.05
N LEU A 20 12.08 17.14 12.23
CA LEU A 20 10.95 16.83 13.12
C LEU A 20 10.19 15.59 12.65
N TYR A 21 9.87 15.51 11.36
CA TYR A 21 9.26 14.33 10.75
C TYR A 21 10.12 13.07 10.99
N GLY A 22 11.43 13.17 10.75
CA GLY A 22 12.38 12.09 10.99
C GLY A 22 12.41 11.64 12.44
N LEU A 23 12.37 12.56 13.40
CA LEU A 23 12.30 12.25 14.84
C LEU A 23 11.00 11.49 15.18
N ILE A 24 9.86 11.98 14.70
CA ILE A 24 8.55 11.33 14.92
C ILE A 24 8.54 9.90 14.36
N ILE A 25 9.05 9.70 13.14
CA ILE A 25 9.14 8.37 12.54
C ILE A 25 10.09 7.46 13.32
N ARG A 26 11.26 7.97 13.77
CA ARG A 26 12.20 7.20 14.61
C ARG A 26 11.56 6.77 15.93
N LEU A 27 10.85 7.67 16.61
CA LEU A 27 10.14 7.36 17.85
C LEU A 27 9.07 6.29 17.61
N ARG A 28 8.27 6.44 16.55
CA ARG A 28 7.26 5.45 16.17
C ARG A 28 7.87 4.07 15.92
N LEU A 29 8.97 3.99 15.16
CA LEU A 29 9.68 2.74 14.91
C LEU A 29 10.24 2.13 16.19
N TRP A 30 10.75 2.95 17.11
CA TRP A 30 11.21 2.51 18.42
C TRP A 30 10.08 1.92 19.27
N CYS A 31 8.90 2.56 19.28
CA CYS A 31 7.72 2.01 19.96
C CYS A 31 7.26 0.65 19.40
N TYR A 32 7.35 0.44 18.08
CA TYR A 32 7.11 -0.89 17.47
C TYR A 32 8.16 -1.91 17.92
N ARG A 33 9.45 -1.54 17.90
CA ARG A 33 10.55 -2.44 18.32
C ARG A 33 10.46 -2.84 19.79
N LYS A 34 9.99 -1.93 20.66
CA LYS A 34 9.75 -2.20 22.08
C LYS A 34 8.46 -2.99 22.35
N GLY A 35 7.63 -3.25 21.33
CA GLY A 35 6.37 -3.96 21.48
C GLY A 35 5.25 -3.13 22.11
N TRP A 36 5.44 -1.81 22.27
CA TRP A 36 4.41 -0.92 22.82
C TRP A 36 3.25 -0.70 21.85
N LEU A 37 3.52 -0.78 20.54
CA LEU A 37 2.50 -0.72 19.51
C LEU A 37 2.05 -2.13 19.10
N ARG A 38 0.73 -2.30 18.99
CA ARG A 38 0.09 -3.58 18.68
C ARG A 38 0.54 -4.08 17.30
N THR A 39 1.00 -5.33 17.27
CA THR A 39 1.31 -6.06 16.03
C THR A 39 0.41 -7.29 15.96
N THR A 40 -0.36 -7.42 14.88
CA THR A 40 -1.26 -8.56 14.68
C THR A 40 -0.66 -9.51 13.64
N ARG A 41 -0.73 -10.82 13.91
CA ARG A 41 -0.37 -11.86 12.95
C ARG A 41 -1.66 -12.43 12.34
N LEU A 42 -1.68 -12.56 11.02
CA LEU A 42 -2.73 -13.28 10.31
C LEU A 42 -2.40 -14.77 10.28
N SER A 43 -3.42 -15.62 10.03
CA SER A 43 -3.26 -17.07 9.92
C SER A 43 -2.54 -17.52 8.65
N CYS A 44 -2.39 -16.61 7.68
CA CYS A 44 -1.72 -16.84 6.41
C CYS A 44 -0.34 -16.17 6.33
N ARG A 45 0.44 -16.55 5.32
CA ARG A 45 1.73 -15.89 5.01
C ARG A 45 1.47 -14.51 4.42
N VAL A 46 2.10 -13.48 4.99
CA VAL A 46 1.94 -12.09 4.57
C VAL A 46 3.25 -11.57 3.98
N VAL A 47 3.21 -11.07 2.74
CA VAL A 47 4.32 -10.37 2.09
C VAL A 47 3.96 -8.89 1.97
N SER A 48 4.79 -8.01 2.51
CA SER A 48 4.61 -6.57 2.40
C SER A 48 5.49 -6.01 1.29
N VAL A 49 4.89 -5.37 0.28
CA VAL A 49 5.61 -4.65 -0.77
C VAL A 49 5.43 -3.15 -0.53
N GLY A 50 6.52 -2.47 -0.18
CA GLY A 50 6.55 -1.06 0.14
C GLY A 50 7.72 -0.33 -0.55
N ASN A 51 7.78 0.99 -0.39
CA ASN A 51 8.91 1.78 -0.88
C ASN A 51 9.24 2.90 0.11
N LEU A 52 10.49 3.34 0.11
CA LEU A 52 11.00 4.41 0.99
C LEU A 52 10.77 5.82 0.45
N THR A 53 10.55 5.96 -0.86
CA THR A 53 10.33 7.24 -1.53
C THR A 53 8.89 7.40 -2.02
N VAL A 54 8.43 8.65 -2.10
CA VAL A 54 7.16 9.01 -2.75
C VAL A 54 7.36 9.07 -4.26
N GLY A 55 6.41 8.55 -5.04
CA GLY A 55 6.47 8.50 -6.50
C GLY A 55 6.26 7.10 -7.11
N GLY A 56 6.25 7.05 -8.44
CA GLY A 56 6.12 5.83 -9.25
C GLY A 56 7.34 4.94 -9.10
N THR A 57 7.28 4.00 -8.15
CA THR A 57 8.45 3.29 -7.60
C THR A 57 8.38 1.80 -7.86
N GLY A 58 7.71 1.41 -8.94
CA GLY A 58 7.65 0.02 -9.40
C GLY A 58 6.90 -0.96 -8.49
N LYS A 59 6.30 -0.49 -7.38
CA LYS A 59 5.54 -1.34 -6.44
C LYS A 59 4.47 -2.16 -7.15
N THR A 60 3.66 -1.51 -7.99
CA THR A 60 2.55 -2.16 -8.70
C THR A 60 3.04 -3.26 -9.64
N PRO A 61 4.03 -3.03 -10.53
CA PRO A 61 4.66 -4.11 -11.29
C PRO A 61 5.19 -5.27 -10.45
N ILE A 62 5.88 -4.99 -9.34
CA ILE A 62 6.43 -6.04 -8.46
C ILE A 62 5.32 -6.87 -7.80
N VAL A 63 4.24 -6.22 -7.35
CA VAL A 63 3.08 -6.91 -6.77
C VAL A 63 2.44 -7.84 -7.81
N MET A 64 2.26 -7.38 -9.05
CA MET A 64 1.69 -8.20 -10.12
C MET A 64 2.60 -9.40 -10.44
N LEU A 65 3.90 -9.18 -10.61
CA LEU A 65 4.88 -10.24 -10.86
C LEU A 65 4.88 -11.31 -9.75
N LEU A 66 4.90 -10.88 -8.48
CA LEU A 66 4.87 -11.80 -7.34
C LEU A 66 3.55 -12.58 -7.29
N THR A 67 2.44 -11.91 -7.59
CA THR A 67 1.11 -12.51 -7.59
C THR A 67 1.01 -13.58 -8.67
N GLU A 68 1.37 -13.26 -9.91
CA GLU A 68 1.39 -14.20 -11.03
C GLU A 68 2.29 -15.40 -10.73
N TRP A 69 3.48 -15.18 -10.18
CA TRP A 69 4.40 -16.26 -9.81
C TRP A 69 3.83 -17.20 -8.73
N LEU A 70 3.14 -16.66 -7.71
CA LEU A 70 2.50 -17.45 -6.67
C LEU A 70 1.27 -18.20 -7.19
N LEU A 71 0.46 -17.56 -8.04
CA LEU A 71 -0.68 -18.18 -8.71
C LEU A 71 -0.23 -19.33 -9.62
N ALA A 72 0.86 -19.16 -10.38
CA ALA A 72 1.43 -20.20 -11.22
C ALA A 72 1.92 -21.42 -10.41
N LYS A 73 2.23 -21.23 -9.12
CA LYS A 73 2.54 -22.31 -8.17
C LYS A 73 1.31 -22.90 -7.49
N GLY A 74 0.10 -22.61 -7.98
CA GLY A 74 -1.17 -23.09 -7.44
C GLY A 74 -1.52 -22.51 -6.05
N GLN A 75 -0.88 -21.42 -5.62
CA GLN A 75 -1.22 -20.78 -4.36
C GLN A 75 -2.46 -19.90 -4.51
N ARG A 76 -3.28 -19.82 -3.46
CA ARG A 76 -4.34 -18.80 -3.37
C ARG A 76 -3.72 -17.48 -2.89
N VAL A 77 -3.88 -16.42 -3.67
CA VAL A 77 -3.25 -15.12 -3.40
C VAL A 77 -4.31 -14.06 -3.19
N ALA A 78 -4.11 -13.23 -2.15
CA ALA A 78 -4.91 -12.05 -1.90
C ALA A 78 -4.02 -10.80 -1.87
N ILE A 79 -4.38 -9.78 -2.65
CA ILE A 79 -3.73 -8.47 -2.68
C ILE A 79 -4.55 -7.51 -1.82
N LEU A 80 -3.91 -6.94 -0.80
CA LEU A 80 -4.53 -5.96 0.09
C LEU A 80 -3.94 -4.56 -0.20
N SER A 81 -4.75 -3.65 -0.73
CA SER A 81 -4.34 -2.27 -1.07
C SER A 81 -5.15 -1.21 -0.33
N ARG A 82 -4.65 0.04 -0.28
CA ARG A 82 -5.28 1.09 0.55
C ARG A 82 -6.52 1.65 -0.14
N GLY A 83 -6.56 1.55 -1.47
CA GLY A 83 -7.54 2.24 -2.29
C GLY A 83 -7.26 3.74 -2.32
N TYR A 84 -6.04 4.14 -2.69
CA TYR A 84 -5.72 5.56 -2.83
C TYR A 84 -6.60 6.20 -3.90
N LYS A 85 -7.13 7.40 -3.63
CA LYS A 85 -8.06 8.16 -4.49
C LYS A 85 -9.38 7.45 -4.84
N ARG A 86 -9.78 6.39 -4.14
CA ARG A 86 -11.10 5.78 -4.37
C ARG A 86 -12.22 6.70 -3.88
N THR A 87 -13.39 6.64 -4.52
CA THR A 87 -14.59 7.36 -4.09
C THR A 87 -15.33 6.66 -2.96
N SER A 88 -15.21 5.32 -2.88
CA SER A 88 -15.88 4.52 -1.86
C SER A 88 -15.37 4.84 -0.45
N LYS A 89 -16.31 5.12 0.46
CA LYS A 89 -16.04 5.36 1.89
C LYS A 89 -16.09 4.08 2.73
N ALA A 90 -16.39 2.94 2.11
CA ALA A 90 -16.51 1.67 2.83
C ALA A 90 -15.18 1.32 3.52
N PRO A 91 -15.17 0.94 4.81
CA PRO A 91 -13.93 0.66 5.54
C PRO A 91 -13.15 -0.52 4.91
N ARG A 92 -13.89 -1.45 4.32
CA ARG A 92 -13.41 -2.61 3.57
C ARG A 92 -14.24 -2.73 2.29
N LEU A 93 -13.60 -3.02 1.17
CA LEU A 93 -14.27 -3.25 -0.11
C LEU A 93 -13.54 -4.34 -0.88
N LEU A 94 -14.27 -5.35 -1.33
CA LEU A 94 -13.75 -6.39 -2.19
C LEU A 94 -13.83 -5.93 -3.65
N VAL A 95 -12.70 -5.92 -4.34
CA VAL A 95 -12.58 -5.49 -5.74
C VAL A 95 -12.75 -6.65 -6.69
N SER A 96 -12.07 -7.77 -6.39
CA SER A 96 -12.18 -9.04 -7.11
C SER A 96 -12.20 -10.18 -6.12
N ASP A 97 -13.06 -11.17 -6.37
CA ASP A 97 -13.11 -12.43 -5.62
C ASP A 97 -12.18 -13.52 -6.21
N GLY A 98 -11.36 -13.16 -7.21
CA GLY A 98 -10.52 -14.10 -7.94
C GLY A 98 -11.24 -14.85 -9.05
N SER A 99 -12.50 -14.51 -9.34
CA SER A 99 -13.28 -15.04 -10.46
C SER A 99 -13.94 -13.92 -11.28
N ARG A 100 -14.40 -12.86 -10.63
CA ARG A 100 -15.03 -11.70 -11.25
C ARG A 100 -14.68 -10.40 -10.53
N MET A 101 -14.77 -9.31 -11.28
CA MET A 101 -14.74 -7.95 -10.73
C MET A 101 -16.08 -7.65 -10.05
N LEU A 102 -16.03 -7.10 -8.84
CA LEU A 102 -17.21 -6.78 -8.03
C LEU A 102 -17.56 -5.29 -8.04
N VAL A 103 -16.60 -4.42 -8.36
CA VAL A 103 -16.78 -2.97 -8.39
C VAL A 103 -16.00 -2.34 -9.54
N GLY A 104 -16.38 -1.11 -9.90
CA GLY A 104 -15.71 -0.33 -10.92
C GLY A 104 -14.41 0.36 -10.45
N PRO A 105 -13.64 0.95 -11.39
CA PRO A 105 -12.37 1.61 -11.10
C PRO A 105 -12.51 2.80 -10.16
N SER A 106 -13.59 3.59 -10.27
CA SER A 106 -13.85 4.73 -9.40
C SER A 106 -13.98 4.32 -7.92
N GLU A 107 -14.60 3.17 -7.66
CA GLU A 107 -14.86 2.66 -6.31
C GLU A 107 -13.67 1.91 -5.72
N ALA A 108 -12.92 1.17 -6.54
CA ALA A 108 -11.72 0.45 -6.14
C ALA A 108 -10.49 1.37 -6.01
N GLY A 109 -10.44 2.43 -6.81
CA GLY A 109 -9.23 3.17 -7.16
C GLY A 109 -8.49 2.55 -8.34
N ASP A 110 -7.70 3.35 -9.04
CA ASP A 110 -7.05 2.96 -10.29
C ASP A 110 -6.03 1.81 -10.10
N GLU A 111 -5.16 1.91 -9.09
CA GLU A 111 -4.13 0.87 -8.86
C GLU A 111 -4.71 -0.49 -8.46
N PRO A 112 -5.66 -0.60 -7.50
CA PRO A 112 -6.25 -1.89 -7.15
C PRO A 112 -7.08 -2.49 -8.29
N PHE A 113 -7.80 -1.65 -9.04
CA PHE A 113 -8.57 -2.11 -10.19
C PHE A 113 -7.66 -2.68 -11.29
N LEU A 114 -6.55 -1.99 -11.60
CA LEU A 114 -5.55 -2.48 -12.54
C LEU A 114 -4.96 -3.83 -12.10
N MET A 115 -4.60 -3.97 -10.83
CA MET A 115 -4.08 -5.24 -10.30
C MET A 115 -5.11 -6.37 -10.43
N ALA A 116 -6.37 -6.10 -10.10
CA ALA A 116 -7.45 -7.08 -10.22
C ALA A 116 -7.70 -7.51 -11.68
N GLN A 117 -7.57 -6.57 -12.62
CA GLN A 117 -7.71 -6.86 -14.05
C GLN A 117 -6.54 -7.68 -14.60
N ARG A 118 -5.30 -7.38 -14.16
CA ARG A 118 -4.09 -8.08 -14.60
C ARG A 118 -3.90 -9.43 -13.96
N CYS A 119 -4.38 -9.60 -12.73
CA CYS A 119 -4.31 -10.85 -11.98
C CYS A 119 -5.73 -11.36 -11.67
N PRO A 120 -6.48 -11.85 -12.68
CA PRO A 120 -7.91 -12.15 -12.54
C PRO A 120 -8.20 -13.26 -11.51
N SER A 121 -7.25 -14.17 -11.29
CA SER A 121 -7.36 -15.25 -10.29
C SER A 121 -6.94 -14.83 -8.88
N ALA A 122 -6.49 -13.59 -8.68
CA ALA A 122 -6.16 -13.07 -7.36
C ALA A 122 -7.39 -12.40 -6.72
N ILE A 123 -7.54 -12.62 -5.42
CA ILE A 123 -8.50 -11.85 -4.60
C ILE A 123 -7.90 -10.46 -4.39
N VAL A 124 -8.64 -9.40 -4.63
CA VAL A 124 -8.16 -8.03 -4.43
C VAL A 124 -9.12 -7.28 -3.52
N ALA A 125 -8.61 -6.73 -2.42
CA ALA A 125 -9.42 -5.99 -1.45
C ALA A 125 -8.76 -4.66 -1.06
N VAL A 126 -9.59 -3.66 -0.78
CA VAL A 126 -9.14 -2.30 -0.44
C VAL A 126 -9.74 -1.77 0.87
N GLY A 127 -8.92 -1.06 1.64
CA GLY A 127 -9.30 -0.50 2.94
C GLY A 127 -8.12 0.12 3.69
N ALA A 128 -8.38 0.87 4.77
CA ALA A 128 -7.29 1.53 5.52
C ALA A 128 -6.53 0.56 6.44
N ASP A 129 -7.24 -0.40 7.02
CA ASP A 129 -6.70 -1.39 7.94
C ASP A 129 -6.46 -2.72 7.21
N ARG A 130 -5.19 -3.13 7.13
CA ARG A 130 -4.77 -4.37 6.46
C ARG A 130 -5.07 -5.63 7.26
N VAL A 131 -5.04 -5.53 8.59
CA VAL A 131 -5.32 -6.67 9.46
C VAL A 131 -6.79 -7.00 9.32
N ALA A 132 -7.63 -5.97 9.41
CA ALA A 132 -9.06 -6.06 9.20
C ALA A 132 -9.45 -6.66 7.83
N LEU A 133 -8.74 -6.33 6.75
CA LEU A 133 -9.02 -6.89 5.42
C LEU A 133 -8.57 -8.35 5.25
N GLY A 134 -7.55 -8.78 5.98
CA GLY A 134 -6.99 -10.12 5.87
C GLY A 134 -7.63 -11.16 6.80
N GLN A 135 -8.60 -10.75 7.61
CA GLN A 135 -9.45 -11.60 8.45
C GLN A 135 -10.70 -12.01 7.68
#